data_AF-A0A5N9GBF3-F1
#
_entry.id   AF-A0A5N9GBF3-F1
#
_cell.length_a   1.000
_cell.length_b   1.000
_cell.length_c   1.000
_cell.angle_alpha   90.00
_cell.angle_beta   90.00
_cell.angle_gamma   90.00
#
_symmetry.space_group_name_H-M   'P 1'
#
loop_
_entity.id
_entity.type
_entity.pdbx_description
1 polymer ?
#
loop_
_entity_poly.entity_id
_entity_poly.type
_entity_poly.pdbx_seq_one_letter_code
_entity_poly.pdbx_strand_id
1 'polypeptide(L)'
;MVEPIDIANQRPESSVEELDSDLRHEIDLVDRLLNIDEKIRHMEEVAAHLESTSARFSSHPAMRRLKTEVNDRLFDLRNTEQQLTRIEEQLGQHAAEPVDLTLQQTLNVVQSLRGVAETIPDDERIADVSTSVCEGLESFVTSVLPSVESEDDDGSSDGPSPADLTMALEVIEAILACPGGDRTAIYRSLRQQFLDSACYSAWKRVNRLPDMRLDLATKKEYLHGALTIWQLLPDLSENAGSPRLSRLPDEMHRAVQQVLLRHVVGTVETGDLDSLVDTALLTKELSDEYLEMIPAISLPDAQSALGIQAAEAIIRRIRVELSALGSQRELELCLSVVSILRTVSVLEDDERIAELARPISRAKWRLRFLDGLRTIRRASLPTFVGLMGIGALTAGYIGLAVLIQRLYEINLPLAP
;
A
#
# COMPACT_ATOMS: atom_id res chain seq x y z
N MET A 1 -81.67 -57.26 -15.55
CA MET A 1 -80.74 -57.20 -14.40
C MET A 1 -79.32 -57.30 -14.92
N VAL A 2 -78.63 -56.16 -14.89
CA VAL A 2 -77.17 -55.89 -14.80
C VAL A 2 -76.23 -56.69 -15.70
N GLU A 3 -75.73 -56.03 -16.75
CA GLU A 3 -74.51 -56.40 -17.48
C GLU A 3 -73.29 -56.31 -16.55
N PRO A 4 -72.29 -57.21 -16.69
CA PRO A 4 -71.07 -57.10 -15.91
C PRO A 4 -70.27 -55.88 -16.38
N ILE A 5 -69.96 -55.01 -15.43
CA ILE A 5 -69.08 -53.86 -15.59
C ILE A 5 -67.67 -54.40 -15.88
N ASP A 6 -67.14 -54.05 -17.04
CA ASP A 6 -65.74 -54.29 -17.39
C ASP A 6 -64.89 -53.36 -16.52
N ILE A 7 -64.29 -53.92 -15.47
CA ILE A 7 -63.37 -53.18 -14.59
C ILE A 7 -62.08 -53.00 -15.37
N ALA A 8 -61.97 -51.85 -16.03
CA ALA A 8 -60.71 -51.36 -16.58
C ALA A 8 -59.63 -51.42 -15.50
N ASN A 9 -58.55 -52.14 -15.78
CA ASN A 9 -57.36 -52.26 -14.94
C ASN A 9 -56.89 -50.88 -14.42
N GLN A 10 -57.18 -50.57 -13.16
CA GLN A 10 -56.60 -49.45 -12.39
C GLN A 10 -55.14 -49.72 -11.97
N ARG A 11 -54.36 -50.43 -12.80
CA ARG A 11 -52.94 -50.75 -12.53
C ARG A 11 -51.87 -49.86 -13.21
N PRO A 12 -52.15 -48.87 -14.09
CA PRO A 12 -51.07 -48.09 -14.67
C PRO A 12 -50.51 -47.02 -13.72
N GLU A 13 -51.33 -46.39 -12.87
CA GLU A 13 -50.89 -45.26 -12.02
C GLU A 13 -49.93 -45.71 -10.91
N SER A 14 -50.21 -46.82 -10.20
CA SER A 14 -49.30 -47.34 -9.18
C SER A 14 -47.94 -47.76 -9.74
N SER A 15 -47.91 -48.25 -10.99
CA SER A 15 -46.67 -48.66 -11.66
C SER A 15 -45.79 -47.50 -12.13
N VAL A 16 -46.37 -46.31 -12.36
CA VAL A 16 -45.63 -45.11 -12.74
C VAL A 16 -45.08 -44.38 -11.51
N GLU A 17 -45.81 -44.38 -10.40
CA GLU A 17 -45.34 -43.81 -9.13
C GLU A 17 -44.19 -44.65 -8.52
N GLU A 18 -44.29 -45.97 -8.57
CA GLU A 18 -43.22 -46.88 -8.14
C GLU A 18 -41.96 -46.70 -9.03
N LEU A 19 -42.14 -46.61 -10.34
CA LEU A 19 -41.04 -46.36 -11.28
C LEU A 19 -40.41 -44.96 -11.11
N ASP A 20 -41.21 -43.91 -10.86
CA ASP A 20 -40.69 -42.56 -10.57
C ASP A 20 -39.88 -42.55 -9.27
N SER A 21 -40.37 -43.25 -8.24
CA SER A 21 -39.66 -43.39 -6.96
C SER A 21 -38.33 -44.14 -7.13
N ASP A 22 -38.33 -45.26 -7.84
CA ASP A 22 -37.13 -46.05 -8.10
C ASP A 22 -36.09 -45.27 -8.91
N LEU A 23 -36.53 -44.58 -9.97
CA LEU A 23 -35.63 -43.76 -10.78
C LEU A 23 -35.09 -42.53 -10.03
N ARG A 24 -35.89 -41.90 -9.17
CA ARG A 24 -35.41 -40.84 -8.28
C ARG A 24 -34.37 -41.37 -7.30
N HIS A 25 -34.58 -42.56 -6.76
CA HIS A 25 -33.60 -43.20 -5.89
C HIS A 25 -32.28 -43.43 -6.62
N GLU A 26 -32.33 -43.94 -7.86
CA GLU A 26 -31.14 -44.14 -8.69
C GLU A 26 -30.43 -42.83 -9.05
N ILE A 27 -31.17 -41.75 -9.30
CA ILE A 27 -30.60 -40.40 -9.51
C ILE A 27 -29.90 -39.90 -8.23
N ASP A 28 -30.51 -40.10 -7.06
CA ASP A 28 -29.91 -39.69 -5.76
C ASP A 28 -28.66 -40.52 -5.40
N LEU A 29 -28.54 -41.74 -5.93
CA LEU A 29 -27.36 -42.59 -5.73
C LEU A 29 -26.12 -42.04 -6.46
N VAL A 30 -26.31 -41.31 -7.56
CA VAL A 30 -25.23 -40.70 -8.34
C VAL A 30 -24.43 -39.71 -7.50
N ASP A 31 -25.10 -38.97 -6.63
CA ASP A 31 -24.46 -38.00 -5.75
C ASP A 31 -23.52 -38.68 -4.73
N ARG A 32 -23.71 -39.99 -4.46
CA ARG A 32 -22.88 -40.78 -3.55
C ARG A 32 -21.69 -41.48 -4.22
N LEU A 33 -21.67 -41.54 -5.55
CA LEU A 33 -20.52 -42.05 -6.30
C LEU A 33 -19.37 -41.04 -6.18
N LEU A 34 -18.13 -41.52 -6.16
CA LEU A 34 -16.95 -40.68 -5.96
C LEU A 34 -16.38 -40.17 -7.29
N ASN A 35 -16.29 -41.06 -8.28
CA ASN A 35 -15.64 -40.80 -9.56
C ASN A 35 -16.62 -40.26 -10.61
N ILE A 36 -16.20 -39.25 -11.38
CA ILE A 36 -17.00 -38.67 -12.46
C ILE A 36 -17.35 -39.67 -13.56
N ASP A 37 -16.41 -40.56 -13.92
CA ASP A 37 -16.63 -41.59 -14.93
C ASP A 37 -17.72 -42.58 -14.48
N GLU A 38 -17.74 -42.92 -13.19
CA GLU A 38 -18.77 -43.78 -12.60
C GLU A 38 -20.12 -43.06 -12.52
N LYS A 39 -20.14 -41.78 -12.15
CA LYS A 39 -21.35 -40.94 -12.14
C LYS A 39 -21.98 -40.87 -13.53
N ILE A 40 -21.17 -40.64 -14.57
CA ILE A 40 -21.63 -40.58 -15.96
C ILE A 40 -22.17 -41.95 -16.38
N ARG A 41 -21.43 -43.02 -16.15
CA ARG A 41 -21.86 -44.39 -16.51
C ARG A 41 -23.18 -44.76 -15.85
N HIS A 42 -23.34 -44.49 -14.56
CA HIS A 42 -24.58 -44.76 -13.82
C HIS A 42 -25.74 -43.94 -14.37
N MET A 43 -25.53 -42.66 -14.65
CA MET A 43 -26.54 -41.80 -15.24
C MET A 43 -26.92 -42.19 -16.68
N GLU A 44 -25.99 -42.73 -17.46
CA GLU A 44 -26.27 -43.30 -18.78
C GLU A 44 -27.13 -44.57 -18.68
N GLU A 45 -26.88 -45.42 -17.68
CA GLU A 45 -27.71 -46.59 -17.38
C GLU A 45 -29.14 -46.19 -16.97
N VAL A 46 -29.27 -45.16 -16.12
CA VAL A 46 -30.57 -44.56 -15.74
C VAL A 46 -31.29 -43.98 -16.96
N ALA A 47 -30.58 -43.24 -17.82
CA ALA A 47 -31.14 -42.71 -19.05
C ALA A 47 -31.60 -43.82 -20.00
N ALA A 48 -30.83 -44.90 -20.16
CA ALA A 48 -31.21 -46.05 -20.99
C ALA A 48 -32.45 -46.79 -20.42
N HIS A 49 -32.52 -46.95 -19.09
CA HIS A 49 -33.70 -47.52 -18.43
C HIS A 49 -34.94 -46.64 -18.64
N LEU A 50 -34.77 -45.33 -18.53
CA LEU A 50 -35.82 -44.35 -18.77
C LEU A 50 -36.25 -44.31 -20.24
N GLU A 51 -35.34 -44.44 -21.21
CA GLU A 51 -35.70 -44.47 -22.64
C GLU A 51 -36.47 -45.75 -23.01
N SER A 52 -36.05 -46.89 -22.47
CA SER A 52 -36.74 -48.18 -22.63
C SER A 52 -38.16 -48.17 -22.07
N THR A 53 -38.37 -47.48 -20.94
CA THR A 53 -39.68 -47.38 -20.26
C THR A 53 -40.53 -46.21 -20.75
N SER A 54 -39.92 -45.12 -21.22
CA SER A 54 -40.58 -43.91 -21.74
C SER A 54 -41.47 -44.20 -22.94
N ALA A 55 -41.12 -45.19 -23.78
CA ALA A 55 -41.98 -45.63 -24.88
C ALA A 55 -43.39 -46.06 -24.41
N ARG A 56 -43.53 -46.52 -23.15
CA ARG A 56 -44.81 -46.96 -22.56
C ARG A 56 -45.58 -45.83 -21.87
N PHE A 57 -44.90 -44.77 -21.42
CA PHE A 57 -45.47 -43.70 -20.59
C PHE A 57 -45.18 -42.28 -21.09
N SER A 58 -44.89 -42.13 -22.40
CA SER A 58 -44.45 -40.87 -23.04
C SER A 58 -45.40 -39.67 -22.90
N SER A 59 -46.66 -39.90 -22.53
CA SER A 59 -47.66 -38.86 -22.25
C SER A 59 -47.69 -38.42 -20.78
N HIS A 60 -47.03 -39.13 -19.87
CA HIS A 60 -47.08 -38.83 -18.43
C HIS A 60 -46.16 -37.65 -18.08
N PRO A 61 -46.67 -36.60 -17.41
CA PRO A 61 -45.89 -35.39 -17.13
C PRO A 61 -44.70 -35.64 -16.20
N ALA A 62 -44.81 -36.57 -15.25
CA ALA A 62 -43.71 -36.91 -14.34
C ALA A 62 -42.51 -37.53 -15.08
N MET A 63 -42.78 -38.46 -16.00
CA MET A 63 -41.75 -39.12 -16.82
C MET A 63 -41.05 -38.16 -17.78
N ARG A 64 -41.77 -37.15 -18.31
CA ARG A 64 -41.13 -36.09 -19.11
C ARG A 64 -40.20 -35.22 -18.29
N ARG A 65 -40.59 -34.85 -17.06
CA ARG A 65 -39.76 -34.06 -16.14
C ARG A 65 -38.51 -34.83 -15.71
N LEU A 66 -38.67 -36.11 -15.39
CA LEU A 66 -37.55 -36.96 -15.01
C LEU A 66 -36.59 -37.17 -16.19
N LYS A 67 -37.10 -37.26 -17.42
CA LYS A 67 -36.27 -37.30 -18.63
C LYS A 67 -35.47 -36.02 -18.85
N THR A 68 -36.09 -34.86 -18.65
CA THR A 68 -35.35 -33.59 -18.73
C THR A 68 -34.30 -33.49 -17.62
N GLU A 69 -34.64 -33.85 -16.38
CA GLU A 69 -33.71 -33.83 -15.25
C GLU A 69 -32.50 -34.75 -15.45
N VAL A 70 -32.72 -35.99 -15.92
CA VAL A 70 -31.63 -36.93 -16.22
C VAL A 70 -30.73 -36.41 -17.33
N ASN A 71 -31.30 -35.84 -18.40
CA ASN A 71 -30.52 -35.28 -19.50
C ASN A 71 -29.73 -34.03 -19.08
N ASP A 72 -30.33 -33.16 -18.27
CA ASP A 72 -29.68 -31.94 -17.77
C ASP A 72 -28.50 -32.33 -16.85
N ARG A 73 -28.70 -33.27 -15.91
CA ARG A 73 -27.62 -33.78 -15.05
C ARG A 73 -26.51 -34.49 -15.84
N LEU A 74 -26.86 -35.28 -16.87
CA LEU A 74 -25.87 -35.90 -17.76
C LEU A 74 -25.06 -34.86 -18.55
N PHE A 75 -25.72 -33.79 -19.00
CA PHE A 75 -25.06 -32.69 -19.69
C PHE A 75 -24.07 -31.98 -18.75
N ASP A 76 -24.48 -31.68 -17.53
CA ASP A 76 -23.63 -31.04 -16.53
C ASP A 76 -22.42 -31.91 -16.17
N LEU A 77 -22.62 -33.21 -15.91
CA LEU A 77 -21.52 -34.15 -15.62
C LEU A 77 -20.52 -34.26 -16.77
N ARG A 78 -20.99 -34.37 -18.03
CA ARG A 78 -20.09 -34.41 -19.19
C ARG A 78 -19.35 -33.10 -19.41
N ASN A 79 -19.99 -31.96 -19.11
CA ASN A 79 -19.32 -30.67 -19.18
C ASN A 79 -18.22 -30.56 -18.11
N THR A 80 -18.48 -31.02 -16.89
CA THR A 80 -17.48 -31.10 -15.81
C THR A 80 -16.32 -32.04 -16.19
N GLU A 81 -16.59 -33.22 -16.73
CA GLU A 81 -15.58 -34.16 -17.21
C GLU A 81 -14.69 -33.51 -18.28
N GLN A 82 -15.31 -32.83 -19.24
CA GLN A 82 -14.57 -32.13 -20.29
C GLN A 82 -13.72 -30.99 -19.75
N GLN A 83 -14.19 -30.28 -18.72
CA GLN A 83 -13.39 -29.24 -18.04
C GLN A 83 -12.19 -29.86 -17.30
N LEU A 84 -12.40 -30.97 -16.59
CA LEU A 84 -11.32 -31.69 -15.92
C LEU A 84 -10.27 -32.16 -16.91
N THR A 85 -10.67 -32.82 -18.01
CA THR A 85 -9.73 -33.26 -19.06
C THR A 85 -8.97 -32.10 -19.69
N ARG A 86 -9.60 -30.94 -19.91
CA ARG A 86 -8.88 -29.75 -20.38
C ARG A 86 -7.83 -29.26 -19.39
N ILE A 87 -8.11 -29.34 -18.09
CA ILE A 87 -7.15 -28.98 -17.03
C ILE A 87 -5.97 -29.98 -17.04
N GLU A 88 -6.24 -31.27 -17.14
CA GLU A 88 -5.22 -32.33 -17.22
C GLU A 88 -4.31 -32.16 -18.45
N GLU A 89 -4.91 -31.84 -19.61
CA GLU A 89 -4.19 -31.53 -20.85
C GLU A 89 -3.32 -30.27 -20.71
N GLN A 90 -3.83 -29.21 -20.08
CA GLN A 90 -3.07 -27.97 -19.83
C GLN A 90 -1.86 -28.20 -18.92
N LEU A 91 -1.98 -29.11 -17.96
CA LEU A 91 -0.89 -29.48 -17.04
C LEU A 91 0.05 -30.52 -17.63
N GLY A 92 -0.30 -31.13 -18.77
CA GLY A 92 0.50 -32.18 -19.39
C GLY A 92 0.60 -33.44 -18.53
N GLN A 93 -0.42 -33.77 -17.71
CA GLN A 93 -0.41 -34.95 -16.85
C GLN A 93 -0.20 -36.29 -17.60
N HIS A 94 -0.48 -36.30 -18.91
CA HIS A 94 -0.25 -37.44 -19.79
C HIS A 94 0.83 -37.19 -20.86
N ALA A 95 1.54 -36.07 -20.77
CA ALA A 95 2.63 -35.72 -21.66
C ALA A 95 3.98 -36.24 -21.13
N ALA A 96 4.91 -36.54 -22.04
CA ALA A 96 6.26 -37.00 -21.67
C ALA A 96 7.14 -35.88 -21.08
N GLU A 97 6.76 -34.61 -21.30
CA GLU A 97 7.42 -33.43 -20.76
C GLU A 97 6.36 -32.56 -20.05
N PRO A 98 6.66 -32.02 -18.85
CA PRO A 98 5.74 -31.13 -18.14
C PRO A 98 5.56 -29.83 -18.92
N VAL A 99 4.34 -29.29 -18.91
CA VAL A 99 4.04 -28.01 -19.56
C VAL A 99 4.48 -26.87 -18.64
N ASP A 100 5.39 -26.02 -19.12
CA ASP A 100 5.80 -24.80 -18.41
C ASP A 100 4.66 -23.77 -18.44
N LEU A 101 3.82 -23.79 -17.41
CA LEU A 101 2.79 -22.77 -17.19
C LEU A 101 3.38 -21.53 -16.51
N THR A 102 2.95 -20.35 -16.96
CA THR A 102 3.19 -19.12 -16.21
C THR A 102 2.41 -19.14 -14.90
N LEU A 103 2.88 -18.41 -13.88
CA LEU A 103 2.21 -18.33 -12.57
C LEU A 103 0.72 -17.97 -12.69
N GLN A 104 0.39 -17.00 -13.55
CA GLN A 104 -1.00 -16.59 -13.76
C GLN A 104 -1.84 -17.72 -14.35
N GLN A 105 -1.28 -18.51 -15.27
CA GLN A 105 -1.96 -19.68 -15.82
C GLN A 105 -2.18 -20.74 -14.74
N THR A 106 -1.17 -20.99 -13.89
CA THR A 106 -1.27 -21.93 -12.77
C THR A 106 -2.35 -21.49 -11.76
N LEU A 107 -2.45 -20.21 -11.44
CA LEU A 107 -3.51 -19.68 -10.57
C LEU A 107 -4.90 -19.80 -11.19
N ASN A 108 -5.03 -19.56 -12.51
CA ASN A 108 -6.30 -19.77 -13.22
C ASN A 108 -6.71 -21.25 -13.22
N VAL A 109 -5.74 -22.17 -13.30
CA VAL A 109 -5.99 -23.61 -13.17
C VAL A 109 -6.50 -23.94 -11.78
N VAL A 110 -5.91 -23.40 -10.69
CA VAL A 110 -6.42 -23.57 -9.32
C VAL A 110 -7.88 -23.12 -9.20
N GLN A 111 -8.22 -21.94 -9.74
CA GLN A 111 -9.60 -21.43 -9.70
C GLN A 111 -10.58 -22.33 -10.48
N SER A 112 -10.17 -22.80 -11.67
CA SER A 112 -10.98 -23.69 -12.51
C SER A 112 -11.19 -25.04 -11.83
N LEU A 113 -10.14 -25.59 -11.23
CA LEU A 113 -10.16 -26.83 -10.48
C LEU A 113 -11.08 -26.74 -9.26
N ARG A 114 -11.09 -25.60 -8.56
CA ARG A 114 -12.03 -25.36 -7.46
C ARG A 114 -13.49 -25.41 -7.93
N GLY A 115 -13.80 -24.79 -9.07
CA GLY A 115 -15.14 -24.85 -9.66
C GLY A 115 -15.57 -26.28 -10.02
N VAL A 116 -14.63 -27.08 -10.54
CA VAL A 116 -14.89 -28.51 -10.84
C VAL A 116 -15.09 -29.31 -9.54
N ALA A 117 -14.26 -29.08 -8.51
CA ALA A 117 -14.37 -29.75 -7.21
C ALA A 117 -15.67 -29.42 -6.45
N GLU A 118 -16.29 -28.25 -6.67
CA GLU A 118 -17.61 -27.95 -6.12
C GLU A 118 -18.70 -28.90 -6.65
N THR A 119 -18.51 -29.49 -7.85
CA THR A 119 -19.45 -30.44 -8.46
C THR A 119 -19.11 -31.91 -8.19
N ILE A 120 -17.82 -32.23 -8.04
CA ILE A 120 -17.31 -33.59 -7.80
C ILE A 120 -16.21 -33.57 -6.73
N PRO A 121 -16.56 -33.40 -5.44
CA PRO A 121 -15.59 -33.07 -4.39
C PRO A 121 -14.58 -34.18 -4.06
N ASP A 122 -14.95 -35.44 -4.24
CA ASP A 122 -14.16 -36.61 -3.82
C ASP A 122 -13.56 -37.40 -5.00
N ASP A 123 -13.43 -36.78 -6.17
CA ASP A 123 -12.85 -37.43 -7.34
C ASP A 123 -11.32 -37.56 -7.23
N GLU A 124 -10.79 -38.77 -7.46
CA GLU A 124 -9.36 -39.06 -7.35
C GLU A 124 -8.51 -38.23 -8.33
N ARG A 125 -9.02 -37.95 -9.53
CA ARG A 125 -8.31 -37.16 -10.56
C ARG A 125 -8.12 -35.72 -10.10
N ILE A 126 -9.10 -35.14 -9.40
CA ILE A 126 -8.96 -33.80 -8.82
C ILE A 126 -7.84 -33.79 -7.77
N ALA A 127 -7.74 -34.83 -6.94
CA ALA A 127 -6.68 -34.92 -5.95
C ALA A 127 -5.29 -34.98 -6.60
N ASP A 128 -5.13 -35.77 -7.66
CA ASP A 128 -3.86 -35.90 -8.41
C ASP A 128 -3.47 -34.59 -9.11
N VAL A 129 -4.41 -33.98 -9.82
CA VAL A 129 -4.23 -32.67 -10.48
C VAL A 129 -3.87 -31.61 -9.45
N SER A 130 -4.62 -31.56 -8.35
CA SER A 130 -4.37 -30.57 -7.30
C SER A 130 -3.01 -30.75 -6.65
N THR A 131 -2.53 -31.99 -6.49
CA THR A 131 -1.22 -32.26 -5.89
C THR A 131 -0.10 -31.75 -6.81
N SER A 132 -0.16 -32.06 -8.10
CA SER A 132 0.82 -31.59 -9.08
C SER A 132 0.87 -30.06 -9.17
N VAL A 133 -0.28 -29.39 -9.17
CA VAL A 133 -0.35 -27.91 -9.17
C VAL A 133 0.25 -27.33 -7.89
N CYS A 134 -0.08 -27.89 -6.72
CA CYS A 134 0.46 -27.42 -5.45
C CYS A 134 1.98 -27.60 -5.36
N GLU A 135 2.53 -28.73 -5.81
CA GLU A 135 3.98 -28.95 -5.85
C GLU A 135 4.71 -27.90 -6.70
N GLY A 136 4.14 -27.53 -7.85
CA GLY A 136 4.66 -26.45 -8.69
C GLY A 136 4.62 -25.08 -8.01
N LEU A 137 3.52 -24.76 -7.32
CA LEU A 137 3.38 -23.53 -6.55
C LEU A 137 4.30 -23.49 -5.32
N GLU A 138 4.50 -24.62 -4.64
CA GLU A 138 5.46 -24.77 -3.54
C GLU A 138 6.90 -24.51 -4.01
N SER A 139 7.28 -25.08 -5.16
CA SER A 139 8.58 -24.84 -5.79
C SER A 139 8.78 -23.36 -6.14
N PHE A 140 7.74 -22.72 -6.69
CA PHE A 140 7.75 -21.30 -6.97
C PHE A 140 7.99 -20.46 -5.71
N VAL A 141 7.20 -20.69 -4.65
CA VAL A 141 7.36 -19.96 -3.36
C VAL A 141 8.76 -20.15 -2.80
N THR A 142 9.30 -21.37 -2.85
CA THR A 142 10.66 -21.66 -2.36
C THR A 142 11.75 -20.97 -3.19
N SER A 143 11.51 -20.78 -4.50
CA SER A 143 12.45 -20.05 -5.38
C SER A 143 12.43 -18.54 -5.14
N VAL A 144 11.25 -17.97 -4.87
CA VAL A 144 11.05 -16.53 -4.65
C VAL A 144 11.46 -16.13 -3.24
N LEU A 145 11.25 -17.01 -2.27
CA LEU A 145 11.58 -16.83 -0.86
C LEU A 145 12.76 -17.73 -0.51
N PRO A 146 14.00 -17.36 -0.87
CA PRO A 146 15.16 -18.17 -0.54
C PRO A 146 15.23 -18.38 0.98
N SER A 147 15.68 -19.57 1.39
CA SER A 147 15.91 -19.85 2.81
C SER A 147 16.86 -18.81 3.39
N VAL A 148 16.44 -18.16 4.47
CA VAL A 148 17.25 -17.19 5.21
C VAL A 148 18.26 -17.97 6.06
N GLU A 149 19.15 -18.73 5.41
CA GLU A 149 20.24 -19.42 6.08
C GLU A 149 21.46 -18.49 6.15
N SER A 150 21.80 -18.13 7.38
CA SER A 150 22.99 -17.41 7.86
C SER A 150 22.97 -15.87 7.80
N GLU A 151 23.30 -15.28 8.95
CA GLU A 151 23.51 -13.84 9.18
C GLU A 151 24.83 -13.32 8.55
N ASP A 152 25.56 -14.18 7.82
CA ASP A 152 26.91 -13.94 7.31
C ASP A 152 26.95 -13.57 5.81
N ASP A 153 25.81 -13.48 5.13
CA ASP A 153 25.81 -13.05 3.73
C ASP A 153 25.90 -11.52 3.62
N ASP A 154 27.15 -11.03 3.56
CA ASP A 154 27.57 -9.70 3.06
C ASP A 154 27.12 -9.46 1.59
N GLY A 155 26.35 -10.38 1.00
CA GLY A 155 25.69 -10.25 -0.28
C GLY A 155 24.74 -9.04 -0.37
N SER A 156 24.95 -8.25 -1.41
CA SER A 156 24.25 -6.99 -1.74
C SER A 156 22.73 -7.05 -1.86
N SER A 157 22.11 -8.24 -1.80
CA SER A 157 20.66 -8.43 -1.98
C SER A 157 19.88 -7.91 -0.77
N ASP A 158 18.94 -6.99 -1.00
CA ASP A 158 18.02 -6.46 0.03
C ASP A 158 16.96 -7.48 0.51
N GLY A 159 17.10 -8.75 0.11
CA GLY A 159 16.05 -9.75 0.26
C GLY A 159 14.94 -9.56 -0.79
N PRO A 160 13.88 -10.38 -0.73
CA PRO A 160 12.78 -10.32 -1.71
C PRO A 160 12.10 -8.96 -1.67
N SER A 161 11.70 -8.45 -2.84
CA SER A 161 11.01 -7.16 -2.93
C SER A 161 9.59 -7.23 -2.31
N PRO A 162 8.96 -6.09 -2.00
CA PRO A 162 7.57 -6.10 -1.54
C PRO A 162 6.63 -6.80 -2.54
N ALA A 163 6.85 -6.63 -3.84
CA ALA A 163 6.05 -7.28 -4.88
C ALA A 163 6.23 -8.81 -4.89
N ASP A 164 7.46 -9.28 -4.72
CA ASP A 164 7.77 -10.71 -4.63
C ASP A 164 7.09 -11.34 -3.40
N LEU A 165 7.09 -10.61 -2.28
CA LEU A 165 6.44 -11.03 -1.04
C LEU A 165 4.91 -11.05 -1.18
N THR A 166 4.29 -10.03 -1.78
CA THR A 166 2.85 -10.03 -2.07
C THR A 166 2.48 -11.22 -2.95
N MET A 167 3.24 -11.45 -4.03
CA MET A 167 3.01 -12.57 -4.93
C MET A 167 3.16 -13.92 -4.22
N ALA A 168 4.21 -14.11 -3.42
CA ALA A 168 4.40 -15.33 -2.65
C ALA A 168 3.25 -15.58 -1.66
N LEU A 169 2.74 -14.52 -1.02
CA LEU A 169 1.60 -14.62 -0.12
C LEU A 169 0.32 -15.07 -0.85
N GLU A 170 0.00 -14.45 -1.99
CA GLU A 170 -1.14 -14.85 -2.82
C GLU A 170 -1.06 -16.32 -3.24
N VAL A 171 0.14 -16.80 -3.59
CA VAL A 171 0.36 -18.20 -3.94
C VAL A 171 0.19 -19.13 -2.75
N ILE A 172 0.69 -18.75 -1.57
CA ILE A 172 0.51 -19.54 -0.33
C ILE A 172 -0.98 -19.67 0.01
N GLU A 173 -1.76 -18.60 -0.16
CA GLU A 173 -3.21 -18.62 0.03
C GLU A 173 -3.92 -19.48 -1.02
N ALA A 174 -3.47 -19.44 -2.28
CA ALA A 174 -3.99 -20.29 -3.34
C ALA A 174 -3.76 -21.79 -3.05
N ILE A 175 -2.59 -22.17 -2.53
CA ILE A 175 -2.29 -23.56 -2.12
C ILE A 175 -3.26 -24.03 -1.02
N LEU A 176 -3.61 -23.16 -0.07
CA LEU A 176 -4.57 -23.49 0.99
C LEU A 176 -5.99 -23.66 0.44
N ALA A 177 -6.36 -22.87 -0.59
CA ALA A 177 -7.66 -22.91 -1.22
C ALA A 177 -7.83 -24.03 -2.28
N CYS A 178 -6.75 -24.72 -2.64
CA CYS A 178 -6.81 -25.86 -3.56
C CYS A 178 -7.67 -27.00 -2.97
N PRO A 179 -8.55 -27.64 -3.78
CA PRO A 179 -9.33 -28.80 -3.36
C PRO A 179 -8.45 -30.05 -3.13
N GLY A 180 -8.93 -31.01 -2.34
CA GLY A 180 -8.21 -32.25 -2.03
C GLY A 180 -7.74 -32.36 -0.57
N GLY A 181 -6.64 -33.09 -0.33
CA GLY A 181 -6.17 -33.46 1.01
C GLY A 181 -5.81 -32.29 1.93
N ASP A 182 -5.65 -32.58 3.23
CA ASP A 182 -5.26 -31.58 4.24
C ASP A 182 -3.85 -31.04 3.98
N ARG A 183 -3.77 -29.77 3.57
CA ARG A 183 -2.51 -29.05 3.27
C ARG A 183 -2.04 -28.14 4.41
N THR A 184 -2.65 -28.23 5.59
CA THR A 184 -2.33 -27.33 6.71
C THR A 184 -0.86 -27.39 7.13
N ALA A 185 -0.20 -28.54 7.02
CA ALA A 185 1.22 -28.69 7.34
C ALA A 185 2.13 -27.94 6.36
N ILE A 186 1.88 -28.08 5.05
CA ILE A 186 2.61 -27.41 3.97
C ILE A 186 2.38 -25.90 4.07
N TYR A 187 1.12 -25.48 4.19
CA TYR A 187 0.75 -24.09 4.39
C TYR A 187 1.48 -23.48 5.59
N ARG A 188 1.51 -24.18 6.74
CA ARG A 188 2.21 -23.69 7.94
C ARG A 188 3.71 -23.53 7.68
N SER A 189 4.34 -24.44 6.95
CA SER A 189 5.76 -24.37 6.59
C SER A 189 6.06 -23.19 5.66
N LEU A 190 5.30 -23.04 4.57
CA LEU A 190 5.48 -21.93 3.63
C LEU A 190 5.17 -20.57 4.28
N ARG A 191 4.13 -20.52 5.12
CA ARG A 191 3.79 -19.32 5.88
C ARG A 191 4.92 -18.92 6.82
N GLN A 192 5.58 -19.87 7.47
CA GLN A 192 6.74 -19.60 8.30
C GLN A 192 7.92 -19.06 7.46
N GLN A 193 8.23 -19.68 6.32
CA GLN A 193 9.26 -19.22 5.39
C GLN A 193 8.99 -17.80 4.87
N PHE A 194 7.73 -17.49 4.57
CA PHE A 194 7.27 -16.14 4.24
C PHE A 194 7.55 -15.14 5.37
N LEU A 195 7.16 -15.48 6.60
CA LEU A 195 7.39 -14.60 7.75
C LEU A 195 8.88 -14.34 7.97
N ASP A 196 9.72 -15.37 7.90
CA ASP A 196 11.16 -15.24 8.09
C ASP A 196 11.79 -14.37 6.99
N SER A 197 11.40 -14.58 5.73
CA SER A 197 11.88 -13.81 4.58
C SER A 197 11.42 -12.35 4.61
N ALA A 198 10.14 -12.11 4.93
CA ALA A 198 9.57 -10.78 5.06
C ALA A 198 10.23 -9.99 6.20
N CYS A 199 10.42 -10.62 7.37
CA CYS A 199 11.08 -9.99 8.51
C CYS A 199 12.54 -9.64 8.20
N TYR A 200 13.29 -10.57 7.57
CA TYR A 200 14.66 -10.31 7.13
C TYR A 200 14.73 -9.13 6.14
N SER A 201 13.85 -9.13 5.15
CA SER A 201 13.80 -8.14 4.07
C SER A 201 13.43 -6.73 4.58
N ALA A 202 12.46 -6.65 5.50
CA ALA A 202 12.12 -5.39 6.18
C ALA A 202 13.29 -4.89 7.05
N TRP A 203 13.91 -5.77 7.84
CA TRP A 203 15.00 -5.41 8.74
C TRP A 203 16.25 -4.92 8.01
N LYS A 204 16.62 -5.58 6.90
CA LYS A 204 17.78 -5.20 6.09
C LYS A 204 17.61 -3.79 5.52
N ARG A 205 16.42 -3.43 5.04
CA ARG A 205 16.09 -2.06 4.58
C ARG A 205 16.16 -1.04 5.70
N VAL A 206 15.59 -1.35 6.86
CA VAL A 206 15.64 -0.46 8.04
C VAL A 206 17.07 -0.24 8.53
N ASN A 207 17.91 -1.28 8.54
CA ASN A 207 19.33 -1.17 8.93
C ASN A 207 20.17 -0.33 7.97
N ARG A 208 19.73 -0.14 6.72
CA ARG A 208 20.41 0.73 5.74
C ARG A 208 20.07 2.20 5.94
N LEU A 209 18.92 2.53 6.52
CA LEU A 209 18.47 3.91 6.70
C LEU A 209 19.45 4.83 7.48
N PRO A 210 20.18 4.35 8.51
CA PRO A 210 21.19 5.15 9.20
C PRO A 210 22.43 5.50 8.37
N ASP A 211 22.65 4.88 7.20
CA ASP A 211 23.82 5.16 6.38
C ASP A 211 23.76 6.60 5.83
N MET A 212 24.76 7.40 6.19
CA MET A 212 24.88 8.80 5.77
C MET A 212 25.26 8.95 4.30
N ARG A 213 25.69 7.87 3.63
CA ARG A 213 26.06 7.87 2.21
C ARG A 213 24.88 7.76 1.25
N LEU A 214 23.74 7.27 1.74
CA LEU A 214 22.52 7.17 0.96
C LEU A 214 21.88 8.54 0.78
N ASP A 215 21.44 8.84 -0.43
CA ASP A 215 20.66 10.02 -0.70
C ASP A 215 19.24 9.89 -0.14
N LEU A 216 18.53 11.01 -0.09
CA LEU A 216 17.19 11.08 0.48
C LEU A 216 16.19 10.21 -0.31
N ALA A 217 16.32 10.15 -1.64
CA ALA A 217 15.44 9.36 -2.49
C ALA A 217 15.57 7.86 -2.19
N THR A 218 16.79 7.33 -2.11
CA THR A 218 17.00 5.91 -1.78
C THR A 218 16.57 5.59 -0.35
N LYS A 219 16.75 6.51 0.60
CA LYS A 219 16.23 6.33 1.97
C LYS A 219 14.71 6.22 2.00
N LYS A 220 14.00 7.01 1.19
CA LYS A 220 12.54 6.91 1.04
C LYS A 220 12.13 5.57 0.47
N GLU A 221 12.79 5.11 -0.59
CA GLU A 221 12.50 3.81 -1.21
C GLU A 221 12.68 2.66 -0.21
N TYR A 222 13.75 2.67 0.58
CA TYR A 222 13.95 1.68 1.64
C TYR A 222 12.88 1.75 2.74
N LEU A 223 12.51 2.96 3.18
CA LEU A 223 11.47 3.16 4.19
C LEU A 223 10.11 2.67 3.68
N HIS A 224 9.73 3.08 2.46
CA HIS A 224 8.50 2.66 1.81
C HIS A 224 8.45 1.14 1.62
N GLY A 225 9.54 0.55 1.13
CA GLY A 225 9.64 -0.90 0.98
C GLY A 225 9.54 -1.64 2.31
N ALA A 226 10.21 -1.17 3.36
CA ALA A 226 10.14 -1.78 4.68
C ALA A 226 8.71 -1.72 5.27
N LEU A 227 8.03 -0.58 5.15
CA LEU A 227 6.66 -0.40 5.65
C LEU A 227 5.64 -1.21 4.83
N THR A 228 5.82 -1.28 3.51
CA THR A 228 4.96 -2.10 2.64
C THR A 228 5.08 -3.58 3.00
N ILE A 229 6.31 -4.09 3.20
CA ILE A 229 6.53 -5.47 3.64
C ILE A 229 5.88 -5.71 5.00
N TRP A 230 5.95 -4.72 5.88
CA TRP A 230 5.36 -4.81 7.21
C TRP A 230 3.83 -4.92 7.20
N GLN A 231 3.14 -4.25 6.27
CA GLN A 231 1.69 -4.39 6.10
C GLN A 231 1.26 -5.80 5.69
N LEU A 232 2.16 -6.57 5.08
CA LEU A 232 1.90 -7.97 4.69
C LEU A 232 2.07 -8.95 5.88
N LEU A 233 2.67 -8.51 6.98
CA LEU A 233 2.88 -9.34 8.17
C LEU A 233 1.60 -9.38 9.01
N PRO A 234 1.17 -10.55 9.50
CA PRO A 234 0.09 -10.64 10.49
C PRO A 234 0.52 -9.97 11.80
N ASP A 235 -0.43 -9.71 12.70
CA ASP A 235 -0.15 -9.19 14.05
C ASP A 235 0.88 -10.10 14.75
N LEU A 236 2.15 -9.67 14.74
CA LEU A 236 3.28 -10.42 15.30
C LEU A 236 3.22 -10.51 16.83
N SER A 237 2.27 -9.80 17.45
CA SER A 237 1.99 -9.83 18.88
C SER A 237 1.51 -11.21 19.36
N GLU A 238 0.82 -11.97 18.50
CA GLU A 238 0.31 -13.31 18.83
C GLU A 238 1.33 -14.43 18.60
N ASN A 239 2.38 -14.19 17.81
CA ASN A 239 3.45 -15.16 17.52
C ASN A 239 4.52 -15.18 18.63
N ALA A 240 4.07 -15.48 19.85
CA ALA A 240 4.85 -15.55 21.09
C ALA A 240 5.89 -16.71 21.15
N GLY A 241 6.12 -17.42 20.05
CA GLY A 241 7.08 -18.54 19.97
C GLY A 241 8.53 -18.12 19.67
N SER A 242 8.75 -16.95 19.06
CA SER A 242 10.10 -16.45 18.74
C SER A 242 10.36 -15.13 19.46
N PRO A 243 11.34 -15.05 20.39
CA PRO A 243 11.67 -13.82 21.10
C PRO A 243 12.23 -12.71 20.19
N ARG A 244 12.63 -13.03 18.94
CA ARG A 244 13.01 -12.02 17.94
C ARG A 244 11.77 -11.42 17.26
N LEU A 245 10.77 -12.24 16.92
CA LEU A 245 9.54 -11.77 16.26
C LEU A 245 8.65 -10.93 17.18
N SER A 246 8.67 -11.19 18.49
CA SER A 246 7.91 -10.39 19.47
C SER A 246 8.51 -9.03 19.78
N ARG A 247 9.83 -8.84 19.60
CA ARG A 247 10.54 -7.57 19.79
C ARG A 247 10.64 -6.73 18.51
N LEU A 248 10.45 -7.37 17.36
CA LEU A 248 10.54 -6.77 16.04
C LEU A 248 9.72 -5.47 15.93
N PRO A 249 8.46 -5.40 16.40
CA PRO A 249 7.65 -4.18 16.27
C PRO A 249 8.22 -2.99 17.03
N ASP A 250 8.65 -3.20 18.28
CA ASP A 250 9.21 -2.13 19.11
C ASP A 250 10.59 -1.67 18.64
N GLU A 251 11.43 -2.61 18.19
CA GLU A 251 12.77 -2.29 17.68
C GLU A 251 12.71 -1.60 16.33
N MET A 252 11.81 -2.04 15.44
CA MET A 252 11.58 -1.36 14.18
C MET A 252 10.94 0.00 14.41
N HIS A 253 10.01 0.14 15.35
CA HIS A 253 9.47 1.44 15.75
C HIS A 253 10.58 2.38 16.21
N ARG A 254 11.47 1.93 17.11
CA ARG A 254 12.60 2.74 17.57
C ARG A 254 13.56 3.09 16.42
N ALA A 255 13.82 2.17 15.50
CA ALA A 255 14.70 2.42 14.37
C ALA A 255 14.08 3.39 13.36
N VAL A 256 12.80 3.22 13.02
CA VAL A 256 12.04 4.14 12.17
C VAL A 256 11.91 5.50 12.86
N GLN A 257 11.54 5.56 14.13
CA GLN A 257 11.54 6.78 14.93
C GLN A 257 12.92 7.45 14.95
N GLN A 258 14.00 6.70 15.17
CA GLN A 258 15.35 7.25 15.17
C GLN A 258 15.76 7.73 13.78
N VAL A 259 15.40 7.04 12.70
CA VAL A 259 15.71 7.47 11.34
C VAL A 259 14.90 8.71 11.00
N LEU A 260 13.61 8.72 11.28
CA LEU A 260 12.71 9.85 11.07
C LEU A 260 13.19 11.05 11.89
N LEU A 261 13.36 10.91 13.21
CA LEU A 261 13.86 12.00 14.04
C LEU A 261 15.32 12.39 13.72
N ARG A 262 16.21 11.49 13.33
CA ARG A 262 17.62 11.85 13.07
C ARG A 262 17.89 12.37 11.66
N HIS A 263 17.16 11.89 10.65
CA HIS A 263 17.38 12.30 9.26
C HIS A 263 16.40 13.38 8.79
N VAL A 264 15.16 13.33 9.28
CA VAL A 264 14.14 14.36 8.99
C VAL A 264 14.31 15.53 9.94
N VAL A 265 14.55 15.27 11.24
CA VAL A 265 14.67 16.34 12.24
C VAL A 265 16.13 16.69 12.57
N GLY A 266 17.05 15.73 12.54
CA GLY A 266 18.47 15.94 12.88
C GLY A 266 19.32 16.66 11.83
N THR A 267 18.72 17.15 10.74
CA THR A 267 19.32 18.14 9.82
C THR A 267 18.78 19.56 10.06
N VAL A 268 17.80 19.71 10.96
CA VAL A 268 17.21 21.00 11.29
C VAL A 268 18.24 21.88 12.02
N GLU A 269 19.22 21.38 12.76
CA GLU A 269 20.12 22.27 13.51
C GLU A 269 21.25 22.91 12.67
N THR A 270 21.55 22.40 11.46
CA THR A 270 22.83 22.70 10.77
C THR A 270 22.71 23.20 9.32
N GLY A 271 21.50 23.34 8.77
CA GLY A 271 21.30 23.73 7.35
C GLY A 271 21.05 25.22 7.07
N ASP A 272 20.90 25.57 5.80
CA ASP A 272 20.42 26.88 5.32
C ASP A 272 18.87 26.98 5.39
N LEU A 273 18.30 28.17 5.20
CA LEU A 273 16.83 28.37 5.25
C LEU A 273 16.08 27.57 4.18
N ASP A 274 16.69 27.33 3.01
CA ASP A 274 16.10 26.51 1.95
C ASP A 274 15.97 25.04 2.40
N SER A 275 16.92 24.54 3.18
CA SER A 275 16.85 23.18 3.75
C SER A 275 15.67 23.03 4.72
N LEU A 276 15.25 24.11 5.37
CA LEU A 276 14.11 24.12 6.29
C LEU A 276 12.79 23.85 5.55
N VAL A 277 12.66 24.33 4.30
CA VAL A 277 11.49 24.09 3.44
C VAL A 277 11.43 22.63 3.04
N ASP A 278 12.56 22.07 2.59
CA ASP A 278 12.64 20.65 2.24
C ASP A 278 12.31 19.75 3.44
N THR A 279 12.83 20.08 4.63
CA THR A 279 12.48 19.36 5.87
C THR A 279 11.00 19.44 6.21
N ALA A 280 10.36 20.59 5.97
CA ALA A 280 8.92 20.75 6.22
C ALA A 280 8.07 19.93 5.24
N LEU A 281 8.45 19.89 3.96
CA LEU A 281 7.79 19.05 2.95
C LEU A 281 7.94 17.57 3.29
N LEU A 282 9.13 17.15 3.72
CA LEU A 282 9.37 15.79 4.19
C LEU A 282 8.52 15.46 5.43
N THR A 283 8.42 16.38 6.39
CA THR A 283 7.59 16.18 7.59
C THR A 283 6.13 15.99 7.23
N LYS A 284 5.64 16.69 6.20
CA LYS A 284 4.31 16.49 5.65
C LYS A 284 4.15 15.12 5.00
N GLU A 285 5.02 14.77 4.07
CA GLU A 285 5.00 13.47 3.38
C GLU A 285 5.05 12.30 4.36
N LEU A 286 5.84 12.43 5.42
CA LEU A 286 5.90 11.45 6.51
C LEU A 286 4.60 11.33 7.28
N SER A 287 3.97 12.45 7.59
CA SER A 287 2.69 12.44 8.29
C SER A 287 1.56 11.89 7.44
N ASP A 288 1.54 12.24 6.15
CA ASP A 288 0.44 11.93 5.24
C ASP A 288 0.58 10.51 4.66
N GLU A 289 1.78 10.05 4.31
CA GLU A 289 1.98 8.76 3.61
C GLU A 289 2.51 7.67 4.53
N TYR A 290 3.46 7.98 5.42
CA TYR A 290 4.21 6.94 6.12
C TYR A 290 3.67 6.62 7.52
N LEU A 291 3.09 7.58 8.24
CA LEU A 291 2.47 7.32 9.54
C LEU A 291 1.26 6.39 9.42
N GLU A 292 0.45 6.54 8.36
CA GLU A 292 -0.70 5.66 8.08
C GLU A 292 -0.25 4.22 7.75
N MET A 293 0.95 4.06 7.18
CA MET A 293 1.48 2.75 6.79
C MET A 293 2.04 1.93 7.95
N ILE A 294 2.26 2.50 9.14
CA ILE A 294 2.76 1.78 10.32
C ILE A 294 1.59 1.06 11.01
N PRO A 295 1.42 -0.27 10.86
CA PRO A 295 0.30 -0.98 11.45
C PRO A 295 0.56 -1.21 12.94
N ALA A 296 -0.49 -1.07 13.75
CA ALA A 296 -0.58 -1.58 15.11
C ALA A 296 0.51 -1.14 16.11
N ILE A 297 0.88 0.14 16.10
CA ILE A 297 1.29 0.77 17.36
C ILE A 297 0.01 1.34 17.97
N SER A 298 -0.47 0.66 19.00
CA SER A 298 -1.71 0.89 19.75
C SER A 298 -1.78 2.22 20.52
N LEU A 299 -1.06 3.24 20.08
CA LEU A 299 -1.19 4.58 20.60
C LEU A 299 -1.24 5.55 19.42
N PRO A 300 -2.45 6.03 19.05
CA PRO A 300 -2.56 7.27 18.28
C PRO A 300 -1.63 8.36 18.84
N ASP A 301 -1.33 8.32 20.14
CA ASP A 301 -0.37 9.16 20.84
C ASP A 301 1.09 8.99 20.38
N ALA A 302 1.53 7.81 19.93
CA ALA A 302 2.90 7.58 19.48
C ALA A 302 3.15 8.09 18.06
N GLN A 303 2.22 7.83 17.14
CA GLN A 303 2.28 8.36 15.77
C GLN A 303 2.11 9.89 15.76
N SER A 304 1.16 10.42 16.54
CA SER A 304 1.02 11.87 16.73
C SER A 304 2.23 12.47 17.45
N ALA A 305 2.81 11.82 18.47
CA ALA A 305 4.00 12.31 19.15
C ALA A 305 5.21 12.41 18.20
N LEU A 306 5.37 11.50 17.23
CA LEU A 306 6.43 11.61 16.21
C LEU A 306 6.23 12.84 15.31
N GLY A 307 5.01 13.05 14.82
CA GLY A 307 4.66 14.25 14.04
C GLY A 307 4.86 15.54 14.84
N ILE A 308 4.41 15.57 16.10
CA ILE A 308 4.54 16.72 17.01
C ILE A 308 6.02 16.98 17.34
N GLN A 309 6.83 15.94 17.60
CA GLN A 309 8.27 16.10 17.88
C GLN A 309 9.03 16.66 16.68
N ALA A 310 8.71 16.19 15.47
CA ALA A 310 9.29 16.72 14.24
C ALA A 310 8.91 18.18 14.02
N ALA A 311 7.63 18.50 14.17
CA ALA A 311 7.11 19.86 14.08
C ALA A 311 7.73 20.80 15.11
N GLU A 312 7.91 20.34 16.36
CA GLU A 312 8.46 21.15 17.44
C GLU A 312 9.87 21.63 17.14
N ALA A 313 10.74 20.76 16.61
CA ALA A 313 12.09 21.13 16.23
C ALA A 313 12.10 22.17 15.09
N ILE A 314 11.23 22.01 14.09
CA ILE A 314 11.08 22.97 12.99
C ILE A 314 10.56 24.32 13.53
N ILE A 315 9.53 24.30 14.39
CA ILE A 315 8.98 25.51 15.04
C ILE A 315 10.06 26.23 15.86
N ARG A 316 10.88 25.50 16.62
CA ARG A 316 12.00 26.07 17.38
C ARG A 316 13.00 26.76 16.45
N ARG A 317 13.38 26.12 15.33
CA ARG A 317 14.29 26.75 14.36
C ARG A 317 13.68 27.96 13.68
N ILE A 318 12.42 27.91 13.26
CA ILE A 318 11.71 29.08 12.71
C ILE A 318 11.76 30.24 13.70
N ARG A 319 11.57 30.01 15.01
CA ARG A 319 11.69 31.08 16.02
C ARG A 319 13.08 31.70 16.05
N VAL A 320 14.13 30.88 15.95
CA VAL A 320 15.52 31.34 15.90
C VAL A 320 15.76 32.16 14.63
N GLU A 321 15.38 31.63 13.46
CA GLU A 321 15.54 32.32 12.17
C GLU A 321 14.77 33.64 12.14
N LEU A 322 13.49 33.65 12.56
CA LEU A 322 12.65 34.86 12.67
C LEU A 322 13.28 35.95 13.55
N SER A 323 14.11 35.57 14.52
CA SER A 323 14.79 36.52 15.41
C SER A 323 16.00 37.20 14.76
N ALA A 324 16.62 36.53 13.79
CA ALA A 324 17.86 36.90 13.11
C ALA A 324 17.69 37.36 11.65
N LEU A 325 16.47 37.30 11.09
CA LEU A 325 16.17 37.67 9.70
C LEU A 325 16.81 38.99 9.25
N GLY A 326 17.50 38.93 8.11
CA GLY A 326 18.13 40.07 7.46
C GLY A 326 17.43 40.52 6.16
N SER A 327 16.61 39.66 5.56
CA SER A 327 15.99 39.92 4.25
C SER A 327 14.50 39.53 4.16
N GLN A 328 13.80 40.12 3.20
CA GLN A 328 12.39 39.78 2.92
C GLN A 328 12.26 38.37 2.32
N ARG A 329 13.25 37.90 1.55
CA ARG A 329 13.27 36.54 0.99
C ARG A 329 13.30 35.48 2.09
N GLU A 330 14.12 35.67 3.12
CA GLU A 330 14.16 34.74 4.27
C GLU A 330 12.83 34.71 5.02
N LEU A 331 12.14 35.85 5.14
CA LEU A 331 10.81 35.89 5.73
C LEU A 331 9.79 35.10 4.90
N GLU A 332 9.83 35.20 3.56
CA GLU A 332 8.96 34.43 2.66
C GLU A 332 9.18 32.93 2.81
N LEU A 333 10.44 32.48 2.95
CA LEU A 333 10.78 31.08 3.22
C LEU A 333 10.29 30.61 4.60
N CYS A 334 10.41 31.42 5.66
CA CYS A 334 9.80 31.07 6.95
C CYS A 334 8.27 30.96 6.86
N LEU A 335 7.62 31.83 6.06
CA LEU A 335 6.17 31.79 5.85
C LEU A 335 5.73 30.58 5.04
N SER A 336 6.50 30.16 4.03
CA SER A 336 6.22 28.94 3.26
C SER A 336 6.28 27.70 4.15
N VAL A 337 7.30 27.60 5.02
CA VAL A 337 7.40 26.51 6.01
C VAL A 337 6.20 26.49 6.95
N VAL A 338 5.82 27.63 7.52
CA VAL A 338 4.63 27.71 8.40
C VAL A 338 3.36 27.31 7.65
N SER A 339 3.23 27.68 6.37
CA SER A 339 2.11 27.27 5.54
C SER A 339 2.09 25.76 5.30
N ILE A 340 3.25 25.12 5.08
CA ILE A 340 3.35 23.67 4.88
C ILE A 340 2.97 22.94 6.17
N LEU A 341 3.51 23.35 7.31
CA LEU A 341 3.21 22.74 8.62
C LEU A 341 1.72 22.79 8.97
N ARG A 342 1.00 23.86 8.59
CA ARG A 342 -0.46 23.97 8.77
C ARG A 342 -1.27 22.99 7.93
N THR A 343 -0.69 22.43 6.87
CA THR A 343 -1.36 21.43 6.03
C THR A 343 -1.14 20.00 6.51
N VAL A 344 -0.37 19.80 7.59
CA VAL A 344 -0.15 18.50 8.21
C VAL A 344 -1.31 18.21 9.15
N SER A 345 -2.04 17.11 8.92
CA SER A 345 -3.26 16.75 9.65
C SER A 345 -3.08 16.71 11.17
N VAL A 346 -1.95 16.19 11.65
CA VAL A 346 -1.61 16.11 13.08
C VAL A 346 -1.41 17.48 13.75
N LEU A 347 -1.17 18.53 12.95
CA LEU A 347 -0.78 19.86 13.43
C LEU A 347 -1.81 20.96 13.08
N GLU A 348 -2.95 20.60 12.50
CA GLU A 348 -3.95 21.56 12.01
C GLU A 348 -4.36 22.56 13.11
N ASP A 349 -4.55 22.06 14.33
CA ASP A 349 -4.94 22.83 15.52
C ASP A 349 -3.79 23.09 16.51
N ASP A 350 -2.52 22.90 16.12
CA ASP A 350 -1.40 23.08 17.06
C ASP A 350 -1.22 24.57 17.44
N GLU A 351 -1.52 24.88 18.71
CA GLU A 351 -1.37 26.23 19.29
C GLU A 351 0.04 26.80 19.10
N ARG A 352 1.08 25.95 19.04
CA ARG A 352 2.47 26.38 18.86
C ARG A 352 2.71 27.04 17.51
N ILE A 353 1.96 26.64 16.48
CA ILE A 353 1.97 27.26 15.15
C ILE A 353 1.24 28.60 15.20
N ALA A 354 0.13 28.70 15.96
CA ALA A 354 -0.55 29.96 16.18
C ALA A 354 0.33 30.98 16.93
N GLU A 355 1.15 30.53 17.89
CA GLU A 355 2.11 31.36 18.61
C GLU A 355 3.16 32.02 17.70
N LEU A 356 3.47 31.44 16.53
CA LEU A 356 4.39 32.02 15.55
C LEU A 356 3.87 33.32 14.93
N ALA A 357 2.58 33.66 15.05
CA ALA A 357 2.04 34.92 14.54
C ALA A 357 2.71 36.16 15.15
N ARG A 358 3.08 36.10 16.43
CA ARG A 358 3.78 37.20 17.13
C ARG A 358 5.21 37.41 16.63
N PRO A 359 6.11 36.41 16.58
CA PRO A 359 7.44 36.60 16.01
C PRO A 359 7.39 36.97 14.52
N ILE A 360 6.47 36.43 13.73
CA ILE A 360 6.30 36.81 12.31
C ILE A 360 5.92 38.30 12.18
N SER A 361 4.94 38.78 12.96
CA SER A 361 4.55 40.20 12.91
C SER A 361 5.67 41.13 13.35
N ARG A 362 6.45 40.76 14.37
CA ARG A 362 7.65 41.49 14.78
C ARG A 362 8.71 41.52 13.69
N ALA A 363 9.00 40.39 13.04
CA ALA A 363 9.95 40.32 11.94
C ALA A 363 9.52 41.19 10.75
N LYS A 364 8.24 41.11 10.33
CA LYS A 364 7.65 42.00 9.31
C LYS A 364 7.85 43.48 9.65
N TRP A 365 7.62 43.85 10.90
CA TRP A 365 7.79 45.23 11.35
C TRP A 365 9.26 45.66 11.35
N ARG A 366 10.18 44.80 11.82
CA ARG A 366 11.63 45.07 11.81
C ARG A 366 12.16 45.27 10.39
N LEU A 367 11.78 44.41 9.45
CA LEU A 367 12.19 44.54 8.04
C LEU A 367 11.65 45.82 7.41
N ARG A 368 10.35 46.13 7.61
CA ARG A 368 9.77 47.41 7.16
C ARG A 368 10.45 48.63 7.77
N PHE A 369 10.84 48.55 9.05
CA PHE A 369 11.54 49.64 9.72
C PHE A 369 12.97 49.81 9.20
N LEU A 370 13.70 48.71 8.95
CA LEU A 370 15.02 48.72 8.36
C LEU A 370 15.00 49.29 6.93
N ASP A 371 14.03 48.88 6.12
CA ASP A 371 13.86 49.43 4.77
C ASP A 371 13.40 50.89 4.79
N GLY A 372 12.50 51.25 5.71
CA GLY A 372 12.10 52.64 5.95
C GLY A 372 13.30 53.51 6.34
N LEU A 373 14.14 53.05 7.26
CA LEU A 373 15.38 53.73 7.65
C LEU A 373 16.38 53.86 6.51
N ARG A 374 16.55 52.81 5.69
CA ARG A 374 17.42 52.87 4.50
C ARG A 374 16.90 53.89 3.48
N THR A 375 15.60 53.93 3.25
CA THR A 375 14.96 54.89 2.35
C THR A 375 15.08 56.31 2.87
N ILE A 376 14.83 56.52 4.17
CA ILE A 376 15.00 57.84 4.82
C ILE A 376 16.46 58.28 4.73
N ARG A 377 17.42 57.39 5.01
CA ARG A 377 18.86 57.71 4.91
C ARG A 377 19.29 58.04 3.48
N ARG A 378 18.73 57.36 2.48
CA ARG A 378 18.96 57.68 1.06
C ARG A 378 18.32 59.01 0.65
N ALA A 379 17.16 59.36 1.21
CA ALA A 379 16.44 60.60 0.91
C ALA A 379 16.99 61.81 1.68
N SER A 380 17.54 61.61 2.88
CA SER A 380 18.10 62.68 3.72
C SER A 380 19.48 63.14 3.24
N LEU A 381 20.25 62.27 2.60
CA LEU A 381 21.57 62.59 2.04
C LEU A 381 21.52 63.73 1.00
N PRO A 382 20.69 63.69 -0.06
CA PRO A 382 20.63 64.76 -1.05
C PRO A 382 20.04 66.06 -0.47
N THR A 383 19.10 65.98 0.47
CA THR A 383 18.54 67.17 1.13
C THR A 383 19.55 67.85 2.06
N PHE A 384 20.34 67.07 2.79
CA PHE A 384 21.42 67.60 3.63
C PHE A 384 22.54 68.23 2.79
N VAL A 385 22.93 67.58 1.69
CA VAL A 385 23.90 68.13 0.73
C VAL A 385 23.36 69.43 0.10
N GLY A 386 22.08 69.47 -0.28
CA GLY A 386 21.43 70.67 -0.80
C GLY A 386 21.43 71.83 0.20
N LEU A 387 21.09 71.57 1.47
CA LEU A 387 21.10 72.57 2.54
C LEU A 387 22.51 73.12 2.82
N MET A 388 23.52 72.24 2.87
CA MET A 388 24.92 72.65 3.03
C MET A 388 25.39 73.49 1.84
N GLY A 389 24.97 73.14 0.61
CA GLY A 389 25.26 73.94 -0.58
C GLY A 389 24.66 75.35 -0.53
N ILE A 390 23.41 75.48 -0.07
CA ILE A 390 22.75 76.78 0.11
C ILE A 390 23.45 77.60 1.20
N GLY A 391 23.83 76.97 2.32
CA GLY A 391 24.58 77.62 3.40
C GLY A 391 25.96 78.13 2.97
N ALA A 392 26.66 77.37 2.11
CA ALA A 392 27.94 77.81 1.55
C ALA A 392 27.77 79.00 0.59
N LEU A 393 26.71 79.01 -0.21
CA LEU A 393 26.39 80.11 -1.12
C LEU A 393 26.04 81.41 -0.37
N THR A 394 25.26 81.32 0.71
CA THR A 394 24.91 82.50 1.52
C THR A 394 26.12 83.05 2.27
N ALA A 395 26.98 82.18 2.83
CA ALA A 395 28.23 82.60 3.46
C ALA A 395 29.18 83.25 2.44
N GLY A 396 29.29 82.70 1.23
CA GLY A 396 30.05 83.29 0.13
C GLY A 396 29.53 84.65 -0.31
N TYR A 397 28.21 84.81 -0.40
CA TYR A 397 27.57 86.10 -0.72
C TYR A 397 27.86 87.15 0.35
N ILE A 398 27.74 86.80 1.64
CA ILE A 398 28.05 87.70 2.76
C ILE A 398 29.54 88.10 2.72
N GLY A 399 30.44 87.13 2.48
CA GLY A 399 31.87 87.42 2.34
C GLY A 399 32.20 88.35 1.18
N LEU A 400 31.53 88.18 0.03
CA LEU A 400 31.67 89.04 -1.13
C LEU A 400 31.14 90.46 -0.86
N ALA A 401 30.00 90.58 -0.18
CA ALA A 401 29.43 91.88 0.21
C ALA A 401 30.37 92.66 1.15
N VAL A 402 30.98 91.98 2.13
CA VAL A 402 31.98 92.58 3.04
C VAL A 402 33.26 92.99 2.29
N LEU A 403 33.69 92.20 1.30
CA LEU A 403 34.85 92.52 0.46
C LEU A 403 34.60 93.79 -0.37
N ILE A 404 33.42 93.91 -0.98
CA ILE A 404 33.00 95.10 -1.74
C ILE A 404 32.96 96.32 -0.83
N GLN A 405 32.42 96.18 0.38
CA GLN A 405 32.36 97.27 1.36
C GLN A 405 33.77 97.76 1.76
N ARG A 406 34.72 96.84 1.99
CA ARG A 406 36.13 97.20 2.25
C ARG A 406 36.84 97.82 1.04
N LEU A 407 36.51 97.39 -0.18
CA LEU A 407 37.05 98.00 -1.40
C LEU A 407 36.59 99.44 -1.61
N TYR A 408 35.36 99.77 -1.19
CA TYR A 408 34.86 101.15 -1.21
C TYR A 408 35.46 102.03 -0.10
N GLU A 409 35.79 101.46 1.07
CA GLU A 409 36.51 102.19 2.14
C GLU A 409 37.95 102.55 1.76
N ILE A 410 38.59 101.80 0.86
CA ILE A 410 40.00 102.04 0.43
C ILE A 410 40.10 103.15 -0.65
N ASN A 411 39.01 103.51 -1.32
CA ASN A 411 39.01 104.46 -2.44
C ASN A 411 38.51 105.88 -2.10
N LEU A 412 38.49 106.28 -0.82
CA LEU A 412 38.37 107.70 -0.45
C LEU A 412 39.66 108.27 0.15
N PRO A 413 40.59 108.80 -0.66
CA PRO A 413 41.34 109.97 -0.26
C PRO A 413 40.46 111.21 -0.51
N LEU A 414 40.21 111.98 0.55
CA LEU A 414 39.77 113.37 0.41
C LEU A 414 40.80 114.14 -0.43
N ALA A 415 40.34 115.01 -1.33
CA ALA A 415 40.73 116.44 -1.38
C ALA A 415 40.26 117.13 -2.68
N PRO A 416 40.11 118.48 -2.68
CA PRO A 416 40.29 119.41 -1.56
C PRO A 416 38.98 119.83 -0.88
#